data_AF-A0A4C1SG98-F1
#
_entry.id   AF-A0A4C1SG98-F1
#
_cell.length_a   1.000
_cell.length_b   1.000
_cell.length_c   1.000
_cell.angle_alpha   90.00
_cell.angle_beta   90.00
_cell.angle_gamma   90.00
#
_symmetry.space_group_name_H-M   'P 1'
#
loop_
_entity.id
_entity.type
_entity.pdbx_description
1 polymer ?
#
loop_
_entity_poly.entity_id
_entity_poly.type
_entity_poly.pdbx_seq_one_letter_code
_entity_poly.pdbx_strand_id
1 'polypeptide(L)'
;MLENEAAQILLAGIVQVVDQRYSKYISSVKNYGVTINSVGVDKLQTYLEQTEVDLTNVANNYAGQTMQGNSKVVVGRVPRLNHKNFNIQIDVTSDREQQVVIRNLLVPKVDGQDNIIPLEQRRQNVIVLDVTTAELHQGRNSLKLNSRDITITSRDTTPLTKIYQLVMQALNGNGMLQQDLLVGQSTLLPHRLLLPRGRTTGLPMQLITVITPLTGASGIMGIQRGAELNTLFLDNLPLNYPLHCDITNLDDVVSMPNLMVKDVKIYHEDNIKMPLMNMY
;
A
#
# COMPACT_ATOMS: atom_id res chain seq x y z
N MET A 1 6.21 19.03 -4.04
CA MET A 1 4.73 18.99 -4.16
C MET A 1 4.10 18.33 -2.93
N LEU A 2 4.54 17.13 -2.51
CA LEU A 2 4.05 16.49 -1.29
C LEU A 2 4.43 17.21 0.01
N GLU A 3 5.54 17.95 0.07
CA GLU A 3 5.94 18.73 1.25
C GLU A 3 5.21 20.08 1.36
N ASN A 4 4.42 20.47 0.36
CA ASN A 4 3.70 21.73 0.35
C ASN A 4 2.29 21.53 0.93
N GLU A 5 2.04 22.09 2.11
CA GLU A 5 0.76 21.99 2.81
C GLU A 5 -0.42 22.49 1.96
N ALA A 6 -0.27 23.61 1.26
CA ALA A 6 -1.32 24.15 0.40
C ALA A 6 -1.68 23.19 -0.74
N ALA A 7 -0.71 22.46 -1.29
CA ALA A 7 -0.97 21.43 -2.29
C ALA A 7 -1.74 20.24 -1.71
N GLN A 8 -1.45 19.83 -0.47
CA GLN A 8 -2.20 18.77 0.22
C GLN A 8 -3.64 19.21 0.50
N ILE A 9 -3.85 20.42 1.00
CA ILE A 9 -5.18 21.00 1.26
C ILE A 9 -5.98 21.08 -0.04
N LEU A 10 -5.37 21.55 -1.13
CA LEU A 10 -6.02 21.64 -2.43
C LEU A 10 -6.46 20.25 -2.92
N LEU A 11 -5.57 19.25 -2.82
CA LEU A 11 -5.89 17.87 -3.24
C LEU A 11 -7.03 17.28 -2.41
N ALA A 12 -7.01 17.48 -1.09
CA ALA A 12 -8.09 17.05 -0.20
C ALA A 12 -9.43 17.71 -0.58
N GLY A 13 -9.42 19.01 -0.89
CA GLY A 13 -10.60 19.72 -1.36
C GLY A 13 -11.14 19.19 -2.70
N ILE A 14 -10.26 18.87 -3.65
CA ILE A 14 -10.65 18.25 -4.93
C ILE A 14 -11.30 16.89 -4.69
N VAL A 15 -10.69 16.04 -3.86
CA VAL A 15 -11.23 14.72 -3.52
C VAL A 15 -12.62 14.84 -2.91
N GLN A 16 -12.81 15.78 -1.98
CA GLN A 16 -14.12 16.01 -1.35
C GLN A 16 -15.20 16.44 -2.35
N VAL A 17 -14.87 17.32 -3.31
CA VAL A 17 -15.80 17.75 -4.36
C VAL A 17 -16.18 16.59 -5.29
N VAL A 18 -15.22 15.74 -5.63
CA VAL A 18 -15.47 14.54 -6.44
C VAL A 18 -16.37 13.57 -5.67
N ASP A 19 -16.04 13.29 -4.41
CA ASP A 19 -16.77 12.36 -3.56
C ASP A 19 -18.26 12.72 -3.45
N GLN A 20 -18.57 14.00 -3.18
CA GLN A 20 -19.93 14.52 -3.12
C GLN A 20 -20.74 14.32 -4.42
N ARG A 21 -20.07 14.29 -5.58
CA ARG A 21 -20.74 14.05 -6.87
C ARG A 21 -21.06 12.57 -7.09
N TYR A 22 -20.26 11.66 -6.52
CA TYR A 22 -20.37 10.21 -6.74
C TYR A 22 -21.15 9.48 -5.65
N SER A 23 -21.38 10.07 -4.47
CA SER A 23 -22.06 9.48 -3.30
C SER A 23 -23.42 8.81 -3.54
N LYS A 24 -24.10 9.08 -4.67
CA LYS A 24 -25.35 8.40 -5.02
C LYS A 24 -25.07 7.13 -5.81
N TYR A 25 -24.94 5.98 -5.14
CA TYR A 25 -25.34 4.65 -5.65
C TYR A 25 -24.98 3.60 -4.58
N ILE A 26 -25.95 3.06 -3.85
CA ILE A 26 -25.87 1.68 -3.39
C ILE A 26 -26.81 0.89 -4.30
N SER A 27 -26.26 0.23 -5.32
CA SER A 27 -26.98 -0.89 -5.90
C SER A 27 -26.93 -2.01 -4.87
N SER A 28 -28.09 -2.48 -4.44
CA SER A 28 -28.37 -3.68 -3.62
C SER A 28 -27.19 -4.59 -3.29
N VAL A 29 -27.12 -5.05 -2.03
CA VAL A 29 -26.24 -6.15 -1.60
C VAL A 29 -26.32 -7.29 -2.62
N LYS A 30 -25.24 -7.51 -3.37
CA LYS A 30 -25.17 -8.58 -4.36
C LYS A 30 -24.63 -9.82 -3.67
N ASN A 31 -25.42 -10.90 -3.69
CA ASN A 31 -24.92 -12.20 -3.28
C ASN A 31 -23.99 -12.75 -4.37
N TYR A 32 -22.72 -12.93 -4.04
CA TYR A 32 -21.70 -13.47 -4.92
C TYR A 32 -21.44 -14.98 -4.73
N GLY A 33 -22.20 -15.64 -3.84
CA GLY A 33 -21.97 -17.03 -3.45
C GLY A 33 -20.63 -17.21 -2.73
N VAL A 34 -20.19 -16.18 -2.00
CA VAL A 34 -18.94 -16.16 -1.23
C VAL A 34 -19.26 -15.66 0.17
N THR A 35 -18.82 -16.39 1.19
CA THR A 35 -18.98 -16.02 2.60
C THR A 35 -17.62 -16.04 3.29
N ILE A 36 -17.19 -14.92 3.85
CA ILE A 36 -15.98 -14.84 4.67
C ILE A 36 -16.31 -15.35 6.07
N ASN A 37 -15.69 -16.44 6.48
CA ASN A 37 -15.92 -17.04 7.80
C ASN A 37 -15.02 -16.41 8.87
N SER A 38 -13.74 -16.16 8.54
CA SER A 38 -12.79 -15.52 9.47
C SER A 38 -11.64 -14.83 8.74
N VAL A 39 -11.06 -13.80 9.35
CA VAL A 39 -9.90 -13.06 8.86
C VAL A 39 -8.91 -12.95 10.02
N GLY A 40 -7.73 -13.53 9.87
CA GLY A 40 -6.58 -13.42 10.76
C GLY A 40 -5.56 -12.44 10.19
N VAL A 41 -4.90 -11.67 11.05
CA VAL A 41 -3.80 -10.78 10.64
C VAL A 41 -2.70 -10.91 11.66
N ASP A 42 -1.46 -11.08 11.21
CA ASP A 42 -0.31 -11.06 12.09
C ASP A 42 -0.12 -9.66 12.72
N LYS A 43 0.80 -9.56 13.67
CA LYS A 43 1.10 -8.27 14.30
C LYS A 43 1.64 -7.27 13.28
N LEU A 44 0.93 -6.17 13.09
CA LEU A 44 1.36 -5.06 12.25
C LEU A 44 2.37 -4.20 13.01
N GLN A 45 3.60 -4.14 12.51
CA GLN A 45 4.70 -3.41 13.17
C GLN A 45 5.45 -2.56 12.17
N THR A 46 5.61 -1.29 12.50
CA THR A 46 6.47 -0.34 11.78
C THR A 46 7.69 0.02 12.60
N TYR A 47 8.77 0.43 11.93
CA TYR A 47 10.02 0.87 12.54
C TYR A 47 10.72 1.87 11.61
N LEU A 48 11.75 2.56 12.11
CA LEU A 48 12.60 3.39 11.26
C LEU A 48 13.87 2.61 10.89
N GLU A 49 14.27 2.67 9.63
CA GLU A 49 15.51 2.07 9.13
C GLU A 49 16.44 3.16 8.63
N GLN A 50 17.72 3.11 9.04
CA GLN A 50 18.73 3.98 8.46
C GLN A 50 19.02 3.53 7.04
N THR A 51 18.84 4.42 6.07
CA THR A 51 19.21 4.17 4.67
C THR A 51 20.21 5.19 4.19
N GLU A 52 21.14 4.71 3.37
CA GLU A 52 22.12 5.52 2.66
C GLU A 52 21.54 6.01 1.33
N VAL A 53 21.62 7.32 1.09
CA VAL A 53 21.24 7.99 -0.15
C VAL A 53 22.50 8.54 -0.78
N ASP A 54 22.69 8.25 -2.06
CA ASP A 54 23.83 8.75 -2.83
C ASP A 54 23.64 10.24 -3.17
N LEU A 55 24.56 11.07 -2.70
CA LEU A 55 24.60 12.52 -2.89
C LEU A 55 25.78 12.95 -3.77
N THR A 56 26.46 12.02 -4.42
CA THR A 56 27.67 12.29 -5.20
C THR A 56 27.43 13.31 -6.32
N ASN A 57 26.28 13.24 -7.00
CA ASN A 57 25.92 14.21 -8.04
C ASN A 57 25.75 15.63 -7.50
N VAL A 58 25.17 15.77 -6.30
CA VAL A 58 25.01 17.06 -5.64
C VAL A 58 26.37 17.62 -5.24
N ALA A 59 27.20 16.80 -4.60
CA ALA A 59 28.54 17.19 -4.19
C ALA A 59 29.41 17.65 -5.38
N ASN A 60 29.36 16.93 -6.50
CA ASN A 60 30.09 17.28 -7.73
C ASN A 60 29.63 18.62 -8.33
N ASN A 61 28.33 18.89 -8.31
CA ASN A 61 27.79 20.17 -8.81
C ASN A 61 28.22 21.36 -7.94
N TYR A 62 28.24 21.22 -6.62
CA TYR A 62 28.67 22.28 -5.70
C TYR A 62 30.19 22.49 -5.68
N ALA A 63 30.97 21.43 -5.87
CA ALA A 63 32.44 21.51 -5.82
C ALA A 63 33.06 22.16 -7.08
N GLY A 64 32.30 22.41 -8.14
CA GLY A 64 32.79 23.01 -9.40
C GLY A 64 33.89 22.19 -10.10
N GLN A 65 34.13 20.96 -9.66
CA GLN A 65 35.16 20.07 -10.15
C GLN A 65 34.49 18.76 -10.54
N THR A 66 34.64 18.37 -11.81
CA THR A 66 34.72 16.95 -12.13
C THR A 66 35.87 16.43 -11.30
N MET A 67 35.58 15.68 -10.23
CA MET A 67 36.59 15.04 -9.36
C MET A 67 37.44 14.08 -10.21
N GLN A 68 38.39 14.63 -10.96
CA GLN A 68 39.35 13.89 -11.76
C GLN A 68 40.25 13.13 -10.79
N GLY A 69 40.11 11.80 -10.79
CA GLY A 69 41.11 10.88 -10.24
C GLY A 69 40.78 10.24 -8.89
N ASN A 70 39.84 10.77 -8.09
CA ASN A 70 39.40 10.13 -6.84
C ASN A 70 37.91 10.42 -6.59
N SER A 71 37.03 9.58 -7.16
CA SER A 71 35.58 9.70 -6.98
C SER A 71 35.21 9.43 -5.52
N LYS A 72 35.14 10.47 -4.70
CA LYS A 72 34.63 10.38 -3.32
C LYS A 72 33.13 10.18 -3.39
N VAL A 73 32.65 8.99 -3.05
CA VAL A 73 31.22 8.73 -2.89
C VAL A 73 30.74 9.49 -1.65
N VAL A 74 29.78 10.39 -1.84
CA VAL A 74 29.14 11.11 -0.74
C VAL A 74 27.81 10.44 -0.47
N VAL A 75 27.63 9.90 0.74
CA VAL A 75 26.38 9.28 1.17
C VAL A 75 25.75 10.09 2.31
N GLY A 76 24.46 10.37 2.18
CA GLY A 76 23.62 10.86 3.27
C GLY A 76 22.93 9.70 3.97
N ARG A 77 22.83 9.73 5.31
CA ARG A 77 22.06 8.74 6.07
C ARG A 77 20.75 9.35 6.51
N VAL A 78 19.65 8.73 6.11
CA VAL A 78 18.30 9.19 6.43
C VAL A 78 17.49 8.04 7.07
N PRO A 79 16.84 8.27 8.22
CA PRO A 79 15.88 7.32 8.75
C PRO A 79 14.63 7.33 7.88
N ARG A 80 14.19 6.15 7.42
CA ARG A 80 12.97 5.98 6.63
C ARG A 80 12.04 5.00 7.31
N LEU A 81 10.74 5.25 7.20
CA LEU A 81 9.73 4.33 7.70
C LEU A 81 9.80 3.00 6.93
N ASN A 82 9.67 1.90 7.68
CA ASN A 82 9.54 0.55 7.17
C ASN A 82 8.59 -0.28 8.05
N HIS A 83 8.26 -1.49 7.62
CA HIS A 83 7.41 -2.41 8.36
C HIS A 83 7.94 -3.84 8.35
N LYS A 84 7.58 -4.61 9.39
CA LYS A 84 7.82 -6.05 9.44
C LYS A 84 6.83 -6.75 8.50
N ASN A 85 7.22 -7.90 7.95
CA ASN A 85 6.33 -8.69 7.11
C ASN A 85 5.22 -9.31 7.95
N PHE A 86 4.02 -9.37 7.38
CA PHE A 86 2.83 -9.90 8.04
C PHE A 86 2.01 -10.73 7.04
N ASN A 87 1.20 -11.65 7.55
CA ASN A 87 0.23 -12.37 6.75
C ASN A 87 -1.20 -11.93 7.07
N ILE A 88 -2.06 -11.97 6.05
CA ILE A 88 -3.51 -11.92 6.17
C ILE A 88 -4.02 -13.32 5.82
N GLN A 89 -4.69 -13.97 6.76
CA GLN A 89 -5.27 -15.31 6.61
C GLN A 89 -6.78 -15.16 6.47
N ILE A 90 -7.36 -15.70 5.41
CA ILE A 90 -8.79 -15.53 5.11
C ILE A 90 -9.40 -16.92 4.98
N ASP A 91 -10.31 -17.26 5.87
CA ASP A 91 -11.15 -18.44 5.81
C ASP A 91 -12.44 -18.06 5.07
N VAL A 92 -12.70 -18.69 3.93
CA VAL A 92 -13.83 -18.32 3.06
C VAL A 92 -14.55 -19.56 2.55
N THR A 93 -15.88 -19.51 2.49
CA THR A 93 -16.73 -20.54 1.88
C THR A 93 -17.24 -20.03 0.55
N SER A 94 -17.15 -20.84 -0.51
CA SER A 94 -17.70 -20.54 -1.83
C SER A 94 -18.75 -21.56 -2.22
N ASP A 95 -19.88 -21.12 -2.77
CA ASP A 95 -20.97 -22.00 -3.20
C ASP A 95 -20.64 -22.75 -4.50
N ARG A 96 -19.62 -22.28 -5.23
CA ARG A 96 -19.14 -22.81 -6.51
C ARG A 96 -17.65 -22.54 -6.70
N GLU A 97 -17.07 -23.21 -7.69
CA GLU A 97 -15.74 -22.84 -8.18
C GLU A 97 -15.80 -21.49 -8.93
N GLN A 98 -14.95 -20.54 -8.54
CA GLN A 98 -14.90 -19.21 -9.15
C GLN A 98 -13.58 -18.48 -8.85
N GLN A 99 -13.15 -17.64 -9.80
CA GLN A 99 -12.08 -16.68 -9.56
C GLN A 99 -12.65 -15.42 -8.91
N VAL A 100 -11.93 -14.89 -7.92
CA VAL A 100 -12.34 -13.74 -7.13
C VAL A 100 -11.23 -12.69 -7.04
N VAL A 101 -11.63 -11.45 -6.79
CA VAL A 101 -10.79 -10.33 -6.36
C VAL A 101 -10.96 -10.16 -4.87
N ILE A 102 -9.85 -10.06 -4.15
CA ILE A 102 -9.78 -9.82 -2.72
C ILE A 102 -9.22 -8.41 -2.53
N ARG A 103 -9.97 -7.56 -1.82
CA ARG A 103 -9.50 -6.23 -1.43
C ARG A 103 -9.36 -6.17 0.07
N ASN A 104 -8.19 -5.74 0.51
CA ASN A 104 -7.90 -5.43 1.89
C ASN A 104 -7.75 -3.92 2.01
N LEU A 105 -8.60 -3.31 2.83
CA LEU A 105 -8.66 -1.87 3.03
C LEU A 105 -8.35 -1.55 4.50
N LEU A 106 -7.48 -0.58 4.74
CA LEU A 106 -7.20 -0.06 6.07
C LEU A 106 -7.91 1.27 6.28
N VAL A 107 -8.56 1.41 7.43
CA VAL A 107 -9.36 2.58 7.78
C VAL A 107 -9.01 3.03 9.20
N PRO A 108 -8.70 4.31 9.45
CA PRO A 108 -8.44 4.80 10.79
C PRO A 108 -9.71 4.83 11.64
N LYS A 109 -9.60 4.41 12.90
CA LYS A 109 -10.72 4.52 13.87
C LYS A 109 -10.74 5.86 14.58
N VAL A 110 -9.58 6.50 14.71
CA VAL A 110 -9.38 7.71 15.49
C VAL A 110 -8.66 8.77 14.67
N ASP A 111 -8.93 10.04 14.98
CA ASP A 111 -8.24 11.18 14.41
C ASP A 111 -6.88 11.43 15.10
N GLY A 112 -6.23 12.56 14.76
CA GLY A 112 -4.96 12.96 15.35
C GLY A 112 -5.04 13.29 16.85
N GLN A 113 -6.24 13.49 17.40
CA GLN A 113 -6.53 13.84 18.79
C GLN A 113 -7.18 12.68 19.56
N ASP A 114 -7.18 11.47 19.00
CA ASP A 114 -7.78 10.26 19.58
C ASP A 114 -9.31 10.26 19.69
N ASN A 115 -10.00 11.17 19.01
CA ASN A 115 -11.45 11.11 18.90
C ASN A 115 -11.85 10.03 17.90
N ILE A 116 -12.92 9.31 18.22
CA ILE A 116 -13.49 8.31 17.31
C ILE A 116 -14.03 9.02 16.07
N ILE A 117 -13.49 8.68 14.90
CA ILE A 117 -13.95 9.25 13.63
C ILE A 117 -15.35 8.69 13.33
N PRO A 118 -16.36 9.51 13.02
CA PRO A 118 -17.65 9.04 12.54
C PRO A 118 -17.50 8.21 11.26
N LEU A 119 -18.34 7.19 11.11
CA LEU A 119 -18.24 6.27 9.97
C LEU A 119 -18.25 6.96 8.60
N GLU A 120 -19.15 7.93 8.43
CA GLU A 120 -19.27 8.71 7.19
C GLU A 120 -17.96 9.42 6.82
N GLN A 121 -17.18 9.86 7.82
CA GLN A 121 -15.88 10.49 7.60
C GLN A 121 -14.75 9.47 7.38
N ARG A 122 -14.88 8.26 7.95
CA ARG A 122 -13.88 7.20 7.77
C ARG A 122 -13.74 6.77 6.31
N ARG A 123 -14.83 6.81 5.54
CA ARG A 123 -14.88 6.37 4.13
C ARG A 123 -13.92 7.16 3.21
N GLN A 124 -13.60 8.40 3.58
CA GLN A 124 -12.67 9.25 2.83
C GLN A 124 -11.21 8.99 3.22
N ASN A 125 -10.98 8.28 4.33
CA ASN A 125 -9.66 8.01 4.90
C ASN A 125 -9.23 6.55 4.67
N VAL A 126 -9.64 5.97 3.53
CA VAL A 126 -9.37 4.58 3.18
C VAL A 126 -8.01 4.45 2.53
N ILE A 127 -7.19 3.55 3.06
CA ILE A 127 -5.93 3.14 2.48
C ILE A 127 -6.15 1.77 1.82
N VAL A 128 -5.92 1.68 0.51
CA VAL A 128 -5.92 0.39 -0.20
C VAL A 128 -4.64 -0.34 0.20
N LEU A 129 -4.77 -1.40 1.00
CA LEU A 129 -3.64 -2.18 1.49
C LEU A 129 -3.21 -3.23 0.47
N ASP A 130 -4.17 -3.94 -0.11
CA ASP A 130 -3.91 -4.98 -1.10
C ASP A 130 -5.12 -5.20 -2.00
N VAL A 131 -4.85 -5.53 -3.26
CA VAL A 131 -5.83 -5.92 -4.28
C VAL A 131 -5.22 -7.07 -5.06
N THR A 132 -5.77 -8.27 -4.90
CA THR A 132 -5.22 -9.49 -5.48
C THR A 132 -6.32 -10.44 -5.96
N THR A 133 -5.96 -11.45 -6.74
CA THR A 133 -6.88 -12.50 -7.18
C THR A 133 -6.65 -13.82 -6.46
N ALA A 134 -7.70 -14.63 -6.36
CA ALA A 134 -7.60 -16.02 -5.92
C ALA A 134 -8.60 -16.90 -6.67
N GLU A 135 -8.28 -18.18 -6.78
CA GLU A 135 -9.22 -19.20 -7.23
C GLU A 135 -9.86 -19.85 -5.99
N LEU A 136 -11.18 -19.87 -5.92
CA LEU A 136 -11.92 -20.54 -4.86
C LEU A 136 -12.53 -21.82 -5.43
N HIS A 137 -12.35 -22.93 -4.70
CA HIS A 137 -13.11 -24.15 -4.96
C HIS A 137 -14.45 -24.10 -4.22
N GLN A 138 -15.39 -24.94 -4.65
CA GLN A 138 -16.66 -25.12 -3.92
C GLN A 138 -16.39 -25.65 -2.49
N GLY A 139 -17.06 -25.06 -1.50
CA GLY A 139 -16.86 -25.36 -0.08
C GLY A 139 -15.87 -24.41 0.59
N ARG A 140 -15.16 -24.90 1.62
CA ARG A 140 -14.26 -24.10 2.45
C ARG A 140 -12.87 -23.98 1.82
N ASN A 141 -12.34 -22.77 1.79
CA ASN A 141 -11.01 -22.40 1.31
C ASN A 141 -10.27 -21.62 2.41
N SER A 142 -8.96 -21.80 2.48
CA SER A 142 -8.08 -21.07 3.39
C SER A 142 -7.00 -20.36 2.59
N LEU A 143 -7.09 -19.04 2.53
CA LEU A 143 -6.17 -18.18 1.79
C LEU A 143 -5.15 -17.57 2.74
N LYS A 144 -3.90 -17.46 2.28
CA LYS A 144 -2.82 -16.80 3.03
C LYS A 144 -2.11 -15.81 2.13
N LEU A 145 -2.31 -14.54 2.39
CA LEU A 145 -1.70 -13.43 1.65
C LEU A 145 -0.50 -12.91 2.46
N ASN A 146 0.68 -12.86 1.84
CA ASN A 146 1.87 -12.30 2.47
C ASN A 146 2.04 -10.84 2.06
N SER A 147 2.43 -9.98 3.01
CA SER A 147 2.70 -8.57 2.70
C SER A 147 3.73 -8.41 1.58
N ARG A 148 4.73 -9.28 1.46
CA ARG A 148 5.77 -9.19 0.41
C ARG A 148 5.25 -9.39 -1.00
N ASP A 149 4.11 -10.07 -1.16
CA ASP A 149 3.54 -10.42 -2.46
C ASP A 149 2.56 -9.33 -2.96
N ILE A 150 2.39 -8.25 -2.20
CA ILE A 150 1.52 -7.13 -2.55
C ILE A 150 2.10 -6.37 -3.75
N THR A 151 1.34 -6.36 -4.85
CA THR A 151 1.79 -5.85 -6.15
C THR A 151 1.51 -4.37 -6.38
N ILE A 152 0.72 -3.73 -5.52
CA ILE A 152 0.36 -2.30 -5.64
C ILE A 152 1.45 -1.35 -5.11
N THR A 153 2.60 -1.92 -4.71
CA THR A 153 3.77 -1.20 -4.19
C THR A 153 5.04 -1.76 -4.85
N SER A 154 6.13 -0.99 -4.80
CA SER A 154 7.42 -1.39 -5.39
C SER A 154 8.53 -1.44 -4.35
N ARG A 155 9.52 -2.33 -4.58
CA ARG A 155 10.76 -2.31 -3.80
C ARG A 155 11.53 -1.01 -4.04
N ASP A 156 12.43 -0.71 -3.13
CA ASP A 156 13.31 0.45 -3.27
C ASP A 156 14.19 0.35 -4.52
N THR A 157 14.23 1.44 -5.29
CA THR A 157 15.10 1.55 -6.47
C THR A 157 16.56 1.32 -6.08
N THR A 158 17.25 0.54 -6.90
CA THR A 158 18.68 0.27 -6.68
C THR A 158 19.50 1.53 -6.97
N PRO A 159 20.33 2.00 -6.02
CA PRO A 159 21.17 3.18 -6.23
C PRO A 159 22.12 3.00 -7.42
N LEU A 160 22.37 4.07 -8.17
CA LEU A 160 23.24 4.04 -9.34
C LEU A 160 24.66 3.52 -9.03
N THR A 161 25.21 3.91 -7.88
CA THR A 161 26.51 3.41 -7.40
C THR A 161 26.52 1.90 -7.22
N LYS A 162 25.44 1.31 -6.71
CA LYS A 162 25.32 -0.15 -6.57
C LYS A 162 25.20 -0.84 -7.92
N ILE A 163 24.44 -0.26 -8.86
CA ILE A 163 24.35 -0.75 -10.24
C ILE A 163 25.75 -0.73 -10.89
N TYR A 164 26.46 0.39 -10.81
CA TYR A 164 27.82 0.53 -11.36
C TYR A 164 28.79 -0.50 -10.78
N GLN A 165 28.79 -0.70 -9.45
CA GLN A 165 29.61 -1.71 -8.79
C GLN A 165 29.34 -3.12 -9.33
N LEU A 166 28.06 -3.51 -9.47
CA LEU A 166 27.69 -4.83 -9.98
C LEU A 166 28.12 -5.02 -11.45
N VAL A 167 27.99 -3.98 -12.28
CA VAL A 167 28.44 -4.01 -13.68
C VAL A 167 29.96 -4.16 -13.76
N MET A 168 30.72 -3.39 -12.98
CA MET A 168 32.20 -3.48 -12.97
C MET A 168 32.67 -4.86 -12.48
N GLN A 169 32.01 -5.45 -11.47
CA GLN A 169 32.32 -6.80 -11.00
C GLN A 169 32.09 -7.84 -12.11
N ALA A 170 30.98 -7.74 -12.84
CA ALA A 170 30.68 -8.64 -13.94
C ALA A 170 31.68 -8.52 -15.10
N LEU A 171 32.07 -7.29 -15.47
CA LEU A 171 33.08 -7.05 -16.51
C LEU A 171 34.47 -7.59 -16.13
N ASN A 172 34.82 -7.56 -14.85
CA ASN A 172 36.08 -8.10 -14.33
C ASN A 172 36.06 -9.63 -14.14
N GLY A 173 35.02 -10.32 -14.61
CA GLY A 173 34.90 -11.79 -14.54
C GLY A 173 34.45 -12.34 -13.19
N ASN A 174 34.06 -11.49 -12.23
CA ASN A 174 33.63 -11.90 -10.89
C ASN A 174 32.13 -12.23 -10.78
N GLY A 175 31.58 -12.91 -11.79
CA GLY A 175 30.19 -13.40 -11.80
C GLY A 175 29.28 -12.73 -12.84
N MET A 176 28.07 -13.28 -13.00
CA MET A 176 27.04 -12.74 -13.90
C MET A 176 26.18 -11.70 -13.20
N LEU A 177 25.82 -10.63 -13.92
CA LEU A 177 24.88 -9.62 -13.41
C LEU A 177 23.46 -10.20 -13.35
N GLN A 178 22.98 -10.46 -12.13
CA GLN A 178 21.61 -10.91 -11.89
C GLN A 178 20.67 -9.71 -12.00
N GLN A 179 20.05 -9.54 -13.17
CA GLN A 179 19.14 -8.42 -13.45
C GLN A 179 17.94 -8.37 -12.49
N ASP A 180 17.48 -9.51 -12.00
CA ASP A 180 16.33 -9.62 -11.07
C ASP A 180 16.56 -8.95 -9.70
N LEU A 181 17.84 -8.72 -9.35
CA LEU A 181 18.22 -7.99 -8.14
C LEU A 181 18.16 -6.47 -8.32
N LEU A 182 18.14 -5.99 -9.56
CA LEU A 182 18.06 -4.57 -9.86
C LEU A 182 16.59 -4.14 -9.89
N VAL A 183 16.30 -3.08 -9.15
CA VAL A 183 14.98 -2.47 -9.11
C VAL A 183 15.08 -1.11 -9.77
N GLY A 184 14.34 -0.93 -10.87
CA GLY A 184 14.25 0.32 -11.60
C GLY A 184 13.45 1.39 -10.85
N GLN A 185 13.29 2.54 -11.49
CA GLN A 185 12.31 3.52 -11.06
C GLN A 185 10.90 2.97 -11.33
N SER A 186 10.02 3.12 -10.35
CA SER A 186 8.62 2.70 -10.42
C SER A 186 7.71 3.88 -10.13
N THR A 187 6.50 3.81 -10.68
CA THR A 187 5.41 4.76 -10.40
C THR A 187 4.59 4.39 -9.16
N LEU A 188 4.84 3.20 -8.60
CA LEU A 188 4.18 2.71 -7.39
C LEU A 188 4.75 3.32 -6.11
N LEU A 189 3.97 3.28 -5.04
CA LEU A 189 4.45 3.63 -3.71
C LEU A 189 5.54 2.64 -3.25
N PRO A 190 6.59 3.11 -2.55
CA PRO A 190 7.56 2.21 -1.96
C PRO A 190 6.92 1.24 -0.97
N HIS A 191 7.28 -0.03 -1.04
CA HIS A 191 6.74 -1.11 -0.21
C HIS A 191 6.88 -0.82 1.28
N ARG A 192 8.00 -0.20 1.68
CA ARG A 192 8.24 0.22 3.07
C ARG A 192 7.17 1.17 3.64
N LEU A 193 6.41 1.86 2.78
CA LEU A 193 5.32 2.78 3.14
C LEU A 193 3.92 2.12 3.05
N LEU A 194 3.85 0.80 2.91
CA LEU A 194 2.59 0.04 2.86
C LEU A 194 1.71 0.29 4.09
N LEU A 195 2.33 0.42 5.28
CA LEU A 195 1.65 0.74 6.52
C LEU A 195 1.94 2.18 6.95
N PRO A 196 0.93 2.93 7.45
CA PRO A 196 1.18 4.18 8.12
C PRO A 196 2.01 3.95 9.38
N ARG A 197 2.73 4.98 9.83
CA ARG A 197 3.49 4.90 11.08
C ARG A 197 2.53 4.56 12.23
N GLY A 198 2.86 3.50 12.95
CA GLY A 198 2.09 3.08 14.12
C GLY A 198 2.32 3.98 15.34
N ARG A 199 1.80 3.54 16.47
CA ARG A 199 2.09 4.08 17.80
C ARG A 199 2.67 3.00 18.69
N THR A 200 3.43 3.35 19.71
CA THR A 200 3.93 2.38 20.70
C THR A 200 2.78 1.66 21.42
N THR A 201 1.69 2.38 21.69
CA THR A 201 0.43 1.85 22.26
C THR A 201 -0.46 1.12 21.25
N GLY A 202 -0.11 1.18 19.96
CA GLY A 202 -0.89 0.66 18.84
C GLY A 202 -1.87 1.70 18.28
N LEU A 203 -1.67 2.13 17.03
CA LEU A 203 -2.61 2.98 16.29
C LEU A 203 -3.87 2.15 15.95
N PRO A 204 -5.06 2.52 16.45
CA PRO A 204 -6.28 1.75 16.21
C PRO A 204 -6.81 1.96 14.78
N MET A 205 -6.93 0.86 14.05
CA MET A 205 -7.40 0.82 12.66
C MET A 205 -8.46 -0.28 12.50
N GLN A 206 -9.14 -0.27 11.35
CA GLN A 206 -9.99 -1.36 10.89
C GLN A 206 -9.43 -1.90 9.59
N LEU A 207 -9.26 -3.22 9.51
CA LEU A 207 -9.05 -3.94 8.27
C LEU A 207 -10.42 -4.37 7.74
N ILE A 208 -10.76 -3.93 6.54
CA ILE A 208 -11.95 -4.37 5.82
C ILE A 208 -11.49 -5.26 4.68
N THR A 209 -11.90 -6.52 4.72
CA THR A 209 -11.66 -7.49 3.66
C THR A 209 -12.96 -7.69 2.91
N VAL A 210 -12.93 -7.51 1.60
CA VAL A 210 -14.08 -7.77 0.72
C VAL A 210 -13.66 -8.67 -0.44
N ILE A 211 -14.50 -9.65 -0.75
CA ILE A 211 -14.28 -10.58 -1.86
C ILE A 211 -15.38 -10.38 -2.90
N THR A 212 -14.99 -10.17 -4.16
CA THR A 212 -15.92 -9.99 -5.28
C THR A 212 -15.53 -10.92 -6.43
N PRO A 213 -16.45 -11.36 -7.29
CA PRO A 213 -16.08 -12.16 -8.46
C PRO A 213 -15.16 -11.40 -9.39
N LEU A 214 -14.22 -12.10 -9.99
CA LEU A 214 -13.40 -11.54 -11.08
C LEU A 214 -14.27 -11.42 -12.33
N THR A 215 -14.93 -10.27 -12.49
CA THR A 215 -15.63 -9.93 -13.73
C THR A 215 -14.59 -9.29 -14.64
N GLY A 216 -13.99 -10.09 -15.52
CA GLY A 216 -12.86 -9.69 -16.37
C GLY A 216 -12.97 -8.27 -16.92
N ALA A 217 -11.84 -7.57 -16.88
CA ALA A 217 -11.65 -6.19 -17.32
C ALA A 217 -12.41 -5.88 -18.62
N SER A 218 -13.57 -5.22 -18.49
CA SER A 218 -14.19 -4.57 -19.65
C SER A 218 -13.32 -3.37 -20.02
N GLY A 219 -12.39 -3.57 -20.94
CA GLY A 219 -11.94 -2.50 -21.82
C GLY A 219 -10.94 -1.48 -21.27
N ILE A 220 -10.06 -1.83 -20.32
CA ILE A 220 -8.88 -1.00 -20.02
C ILE A 220 -7.57 -1.61 -20.60
N MET A 221 -7.68 -2.54 -21.56
CA MET A 221 -6.58 -2.88 -22.49
C MET A 221 -6.31 -1.74 -23.50
N GLY A 222 -6.20 -0.51 -23.01
CA GLY A 222 -6.03 0.69 -23.84
C GLY A 222 -5.34 1.87 -23.16
N ILE A 223 -5.23 1.86 -21.82
CA ILE A 223 -4.43 2.87 -21.13
C ILE A 223 -2.99 2.37 -21.08
N GLN A 224 -2.21 2.69 -22.10
CA GLN A 224 -0.75 2.58 -22.11
C GLN A 224 -0.09 3.60 -21.15
N ARG A 225 -0.59 3.74 -19.91
CA ARG A 225 0.06 4.51 -18.85
C ARG A 225 0.30 3.60 -17.65
N GLY A 226 1.57 3.29 -17.38
CA GLY A 226 1.99 2.64 -16.14
C GLY A 226 1.45 1.23 -15.95
N ALA A 227 1.98 0.26 -16.71
CA ALA A 227 1.63 -1.17 -16.63
C ALA A 227 1.62 -1.73 -15.18
N GLU A 228 2.34 -1.07 -14.28
CA GLU A 228 2.44 -1.38 -12.85
C GLU A 228 1.12 -1.16 -12.08
N LEU A 229 0.26 -0.22 -12.48
CA LEU A 229 -1.00 0.09 -11.78
C LEU A 229 -2.19 -0.74 -12.29
N ASN A 230 -2.00 -1.60 -13.28
CA ASN A 230 -3.06 -2.44 -13.84
C ASN A 230 -3.66 -3.40 -12.80
N THR A 231 -2.90 -3.77 -11.77
CA THR A 231 -3.33 -4.63 -10.66
C THR A 231 -4.43 -4.01 -9.80
N LEU A 232 -4.64 -2.69 -9.89
CA LEU A 232 -5.74 -1.99 -9.22
C LEU A 232 -7.08 -2.12 -9.97
N PHE A 233 -7.06 -2.50 -11.25
CA PHE A 233 -8.21 -2.53 -12.14
C PHE A 233 -8.58 -3.96 -12.58
N LEU A 234 -8.70 -4.86 -11.60
CA LEU A 234 -9.05 -6.27 -11.84
C LEU A 234 -10.55 -6.48 -12.14
N ASP A 235 -11.39 -5.51 -11.77
CA ASP A 235 -12.81 -5.46 -12.08
C ASP A 235 -13.26 -4.00 -12.30
N ASN A 236 -14.56 -3.80 -12.53
CA ASN A 236 -15.15 -2.48 -12.76
C ASN A 236 -15.62 -1.79 -11.46
N LEU A 237 -15.16 -2.24 -10.30
CA LEU A 237 -15.51 -1.65 -9.00
C LEU A 237 -14.51 -0.53 -8.62
N PRO A 238 -14.97 0.50 -7.89
CA PRO A 238 -14.07 1.53 -7.41
C PRO A 238 -13.04 0.97 -6.41
N LEU A 239 -11.88 1.62 -6.32
CA LEU A 239 -10.75 1.16 -5.48
C LEU A 239 -11.12 1.07 -4.00
N ASN A 240 -11.98 1.96 -3.52
CA ASN A 240 -12.50 1.97 -2.16
C ASN A 240 -13.82 1.20 -2.02
N TYR A 241 -14.19 0.31 -2.95
CA TYR A 241 -15.37 -0.55 -2.80
C TYR A 241 -15.29 -1.42 -1.52
N PRO A 242 -16.38 -1.55 -0.72
CA PRO A 242 -17.70 -0.94 -0.92
C PRO A 242 -17.86 0.44 -0.25
N LEU A 243 -16.82 0.97 0.40
CA LEU A 243 -16.85 2.25 1.12
C LEU A 243 -17.05 3.50 0.24
N HIS A 244 -17.02 3.35 -1.09
CA HIS A 244 -17.36 4.41 -2.06
C HIS A 244 -18.79 4.96 -1.95
N CYS A 245 -19.72 4.26 -1.30
CA CYS A 245 -21.11 4.68 -1.13
C CYS A 245 -21.32 5.49 0.16
N ASP A 246 -22.43 6.24 0.23
CA ASP A 246 -22.92 6.79 1.50
C ASP A 246 -23.36 5.65 2.42
N ILE A 247 -22.51 5.32 3.39
CA ILE A 247 -22.81 4.33 4.42
C ILE A 247 -23.39 5.08 5.61
N THR A 248 -24.69 5.34 5.57
CA THR A 248 -25.42 5.91 6.70
C THR A 248 -25.56 4.88 7.83
N ASN A 249 -25.48 3.58 7.51
CA ASN A 249 -25.48 2.49 8.47
C ASN A 249 -24.39 1.45 8.15
N LEU A 250 -23.42 1.26 9.05
CA LEU A 250 -22.37 0.24 8.92
C LEU A 250 -22.95 -1.19 8.88
N ASP A 251 -24.11 -1.39 9.50
CA ASP A 251 -24.76 -2.70 9.59
C ASP A 251 -25.12 -3.25 8.22
N ASP A 252 -25.44 -2.39 7.25
CA ASP A 252 -25.77 -2.80 5.88
C ASP A 252 -24.54 -3.27 5.10
N VAL A 253 -23.34 -2.77 5.45
CA VAL A 253 -22.07 -3.19 4.86
C VAL A 253 -21.52 -4.42 5.59
N VAL A 254 -21.62 -4.46 6.91
CA VAL A 254 -21.17 -5.58 7.75
C VAL A 254 -22.06 -6.82 7.57
N SER A 255 -23.32 -6.65 7.16
CA SER A 255 -24.21 -7.78 6.86
C SER A 255 -23.90 -8.48 5.53
N MET A 256 -23.01 -7.93 4.69
CA MET A 256 -22.61 -8.59 3.45
C MET A 256 -21.77 -9.85 3.76
N PRO A 257 -22.15 -11.05 3.30
CA PRO A 257 -21.44 -12.28 3.64
C PRO A 257 -20.01 -12.30 3.08
N ASN A 258 -19.78 -11.61 1.98
CA ASN A 258 -18.49 -11.51 1.30
C ASN A 258 -17.62 -10.35 1.83
N LEU A 259 -17.98 -9.75 2.97
CA LEU A 259 -17.24 -8.68 3.61
C LEU A 259 -17.01 -9.00 5.08
N MET A 260 -15.85 -8.61 5.61
CA MET A 260 -15.64 -8.61 7.04
C MET A 260 -14.79 -7.42 7.50
N VAL A 261 -15.19 -6.86 8.63
CA VAL A 261 -14.46 -5.81 9.34
C VAL A 261 -13.76 -6.42 10.53
N LYS A 262 -12.45 -6.17 10.65
CA LYS A 262 -11.64 -6.59 11.78
C LYS A 262 -10.90 -5.41 12.38
N ASP A 263 -11.03 -5.22 13.69
CA ASP A 263 -10.20 -4.26 14.42
C ASP A 263 -8.74 -4.74 14.46
N VAL A 264 -7.82 -3.84 14.10
CA VAL A 264 -6.37 -4.10 14.09
C VAL A 264 -5.61 -2.95 14.72
N LYS A 265 -4.36 -3.22 15.14
CA LYS A 265 -3.49 -2.21 15.75
C LYS A 265 -2.13 -2.12 15.04
N ILE A 266 -1.84 -0.89 14.66
CA ILE A 266 -0.60 -0.22 14.24
C ILE A 266 0.53 -0.09 15.25
N TYR A 267 1.40 -1.08 15.51
CA TYR A 267 2.49 -0.86 16.47
C TYR A 267 3.69 -0.17 15.81
N HIS A 268 4.36 0.73 16.53
CA HIS A 268 5.64 1.30 16.12
C HIS A 268 6.73 0.95 17.12
N GLU A 269 7.89 0.54 16.61
CA GLU A 269 9.09 0.26 17.38
C GLU A 269 9.99 1.49 17.36
N ASP A 270 10.15 2.17 18.51
CA ASP A 270 11.00 3.36 18.67
C ASP A 270 12.48 2.97 18.72
N ASN A 271 12.99 2.46 17.60
CA ASN A 271 14.38 2.01 17.47
C ASN A 271 15.36 3.14 17.11
N ILE A 272 14.87 4.24 16.54
CA ILE A 272 15.67 5.40 16.16
C ILE A 272 15.04 6.66 16.77
N LYS A 273 15.80 7.37 17.61
CA LYS A 273 15.41 8.70 18.09
C LYS A 273 15.70 9.71 17.00
N MET A 274 14.64 10.26 16.39
CA MET A 274 14.77 11.44 15.54
C MET A 274 15.19 12.63 16.43
N PRO A 275 16.19 13.44 16.04
CA PRO A 275 16.45 14.70 16.74
C PRO A 275 15.22 15.59 16.61
N LEU A 276 14.77 16.18 17.73
CA LEU A 276 13.54 16.96 17.88
C LEU A 276 13.47 18.26 17.04
N MET A 277 14.36 18.46 16.06
CA MET A 277 14.67 19.80 15.56
C MET A 277 13.89 20.25 14.31
N ASN A 278 13.04 19.42 13.71
CA ASN A 278 12.32 19.76 12.47
C ASN A 278 10.79 19.55 12.54
N MET A 279 10.17 19.74 13.71
CA MET A 279 8.69 19.84 13.80
C MET A 279 8.29 21.28 14.13
N TYR A 280 8.45 22.17 13.15
CA TYR A 280 7.81 23.49 13.09
C TYR A 280 7.44 23.79 11.64
#